data_AF-A0A965D6R4-F1
#
_entry.id   AF-A0A965D6R4-F1
#
_cell.length_a   1.000
_cell.length_b   1.000
_cell.length_c   1.000
_cell.angle_alpha   90.00
_cell.angle_beta   90.00
_cell.angle_gamma   90.00
#
_symmetry.space_group_name_H-M   'P 1'
#
loop_
_entity.id
_entity.type
_entity.pdbx_description
1 polymer ?
#
loop_
_entity_poly.entity_id
_entity_poly.type
_entity_poly.pdbx_seq_one_letter_code
_entity_poly.pdbx_strand_id
1 'polypeptide(L)' 'AMADERWDLARFDADVRESQAKRWVVYEALRQGGYYPWDYQPLQKASERYMRNHMDLNVLEESKRFPRGE' A
#
# COMPACT_ATOMS: atom_id res chain seq x y z
N ALA A 1 17.79 -25.31 -23.85
CA ALA A 1 18.29 -23.91 -23.85
C ALA A 1 18.39 -23.42 -22.40
N MET A 2 19.12 -22.34 -22.08
CA MET A 2 19.33 -21.86 -20.69
C MET A 2 18.03 -21.66 -19.86
N ALA A 3 16.88 -21.49 -20.50
CA ALA A 3 15.59 -21.38 -19.84
C ALA A 3 15.10 -22.72 -19.24
N ASP A 4 15.31 -23.84 -19.95
CA ASP A 4 14.85 -25.17 -19.53
C ASP A 4 15.61 -25.68 -18.28
N GLU A 5 16.82 -25.16 -18.05
CA GLU A 5 17.64 -25.48 -16.88
C GLU A 5 17.16 -24.79 -15.59
N ARG A 6 16.41 -23.69 -15.73
CA ARG A 6 15.98 -22.85 -14.59
C ARG A 6 14.47 -22.93 -14.34
N TRP A 7 13.69 -23.24 -15.36
CA TRP A 7 12.24 -23.15 -15.29
C TRP A 7 11.57 -24.38 -15.89
N ASP A 8 10.64 -24.93 -15.11
CA ASP A 8 9.62 -25.83 -15.63
C ASP A 8 8.47 -24.98 -16.21
N LEU A 9 8.47 -24.83 -17.54
CA LEU A 9 7.48 -24.00 -18.23
C LEU A 9 6.08 -24.60 -18.20
N ALA A 10 5.95 -25.92 -18.10
CA ALA A 10 4.65 -26.58 -18.01
C ALA A 10 4.02 -26.33 -16.64
N ARG A 11 4.83 -26.45 -15.57
CA ARG A 11 4.40 -26.08 -14.21
C ARG A 11 4.05 -24.60 -14.12
N PHE A 12 4.87 -23.73 -14.71
CA PHE A 12 4.63 -22.29 -14.71
C PHE A 12 3.30 -21.93 -15.41
N ASP A 13 3.00 -22.53 -16.57
CA ASP A 13 1.72 -22.32 -17.26
C ASP A 13 0.54 -22.79 -16.38
N ALA A 14 0.66 -23.96 -15.73
CA ALA A 14 -0.36 -24.46 -14.83
C ALA A 14 -0.60 -23.52 -13.62
N ASP A 15 0.46 -23.06 -12.97
CA ASP A 15 0.39 -22.15 -11.81
C ASP A 15 -0.26 -20.80 -12.20
N VAL A 16 0.05 -20.27 -13.38
CA VAL A 16 -0.55 -19.04 -13.90
C VAL A 16 -2.03 -19.23 -14.19
N ARG A 17 -2.43 -20.32 -14.84
CA ARG A 17 -3.84 -20.63 -15.14
C ARG A 17 -4.66 -20.83 -13.87
N GLU A 18 -4.11 -21.51 -12.87
CA GLU A 18 -4.76 -21.67 -11.57
C GLU A 18 -4.98 -20.31 -10.88
N SER A 19 -3.96 -19.45 -10.87
CA SER A 19 -4.04 -18.09 -10.33
C SER A 19 -5.09 -17.23 -11.04
N GLN A 20 -5.20 -17.36 -12.36
CA GLN A 20 -6.24 -16.68 -13.15
C GLN A 20 -7.64 -17.18 -12.78
N ALA A 21 -7.86 -18.50 -12.74
CA ALA A 21 -9.15 -19.10 -12.44
C ALA A 21 -9.65 -18.70 -11.04
N LYS A 22 -8.78 -18.71 -10.02
CA LYS A 22 -9.12 -18.27 -8.66
C LYS A 22 -9.60 -16.81 -8.62
N ARG A 23 -8.90 -15.92 -9.35
CA ARG A 23 -9.23 -14.49 -9.37
C ARG A 23 -10.56 -14.20 -10.07
N TRP A 24 -10.90 -14.93 -11.13
CA TRP A 24 -12.19 -14.76 -11.80
C TRP A 24 -13.36 -14.99 -10.85
N VAL A 25 -13.34 -16.10 -10.11
CA VAL A 25 -14.40 -16.46 -9.15
C VAL A 25 -14.51 -15.40 -8.04
N VAL A 26 -13.39 -14.98 -7.45
CA VAL A 26 -13.39 -14.01 -6.34
C VAL A 26 -13.81 -12.61 -6.82
N TYR A 27 -13.34 -12.18 -7.99
CA TYR A 27 -13.64 -10.84 -8.50
C TYR A 27 -15.12 -10.65 -8.84
N GLU A 28 -15.77 -11.68 -9.40
CA GLU A 28 -17.22 -11.67 -9.64
C GLU A 28 -17.99 -11.47 -8.33
N ALA A 29 -17.63 -12.22 -7.29
CA ALA A 29 -18.25 -12.09 -5.96
C ALA A 29 -18.00 -10.70 -5.33
N LEU A 30 -16.78 -10.16 -5.41
CA LEU A 30 -16.42 -8.84 -4.86
C LEU A 30 -17.14 -7.67 -5.54
N ARG A 31 -17.74 -7.88 -6.71
CA ARG A 31 -18.51 -6.87 -7.45
C ARG A 31 -20.02 -6.92 -7.15
N GLN A 32 -20.47 -7.89 -6.36
CA GLN A 32 -21.87 -7.98 -5.92
C GLN A 32 -22.03 -7.34 -4.53
N GLY A 33 -23.07 -6.51 -4.35
CA GLY A 33 -23.33 -5.83 -3.06
C GLY A 33 -22.51 -4.55 -2.87
N GLY A 34 -22.00 -4.33 -1.65
CA GLY A 34 -21.19 -3.16 -1.30
C GLY A 34 -19.74 -3.29 -1.79
N TYR A 35 -19.26 -2.29 -2.55
CA TYR A 35 -17.88 -2.26 -3.02
C TYR A 35 -16.93 -1.74 -1.92
N TYR A 36 -15.99 -2.57 -1.52
CA TYR A 36 -14.95 -2.22 -0.54
C TYR A 36 -13.60 -2.08 -1.23
N PRO A 37 -13.07 -0.84 -1.42
CA PRO A 37 -11.82 -0.62 -2.12
C PRO A 37 -10.61 -1.12 -1.30
N TRP A 38 -9.57 -1.57 -2.00
CA TRP A 38 -8.25 -1.87 -1.42
C TRP A 38 -7.24 -0.74 -1.64
N ASP A 39 -7.71 0.41 -2.13
CA ASP A 39 -6.88 1.59 -2.34
C ASP A 39 -6.27 2.03 -1.00
N TYR A 40 -4.94 2.21 -0.99
CA TYR A 40 -4.25 2.71 0.18
C TYR A 40 -4.70 4.15 0.46
N GLN A 41 -5.40 4.35 1.58
CA GLN A 41 -5.78 5.67 2.05
C GLN A 41 -4.74 6.15 3.09
N PRO A 42 -3.84 7.09 2.75
CA PRO A 42 -2.91 7.64 3.72
C PRO A 42 -3.68 8.41 4.79
N LEU A 43 -3.36 8.12 6.06
CA LEU A 43 -3.95 8.83 7.18
C LEU A 43 -3.47 10.29 7.21
N GLN A 44 -4.38 11.22 7.00
CA GLN A 44 -4.10 12.64 7.20
C GLN A 44 -4.43 13.02 8.64
N LYS A 45 -3.41 13.06 9.50
CA LYS A 45 -3.54 13.53 10.89
C LYS A 45 -3.60 15.06 10.96
N ALA A 46 -4.58 15.65 10.29
CA ALA A 46 -4.70 17.10 10.16
C ALA A 46 -4.76 17.77 11.55
N SER A 47 -5.48 17.20 12.52
CA SER A 47 -5.56 17.74 13.89
C SER A 47 -4.22 17.81 14.63
N GLU A 48 -3.19 17.08 14.20
CA GLU A 48 -1.87 17.01 14.85
C GLU A 48 -0.74 17.64 14.02
N ARG A 49 -1.02 18.10 12.79
CA ARG A 49 -0.02 18.71 11.90
C ARG A 49 0.07 20.22 12.13
N TYR A 50 1.30 20.75 12.05
CA TYR A 50 1.60 22.18 12.21
C TYR A 50 1.13 22.72 13.57
N MET A 51 1.06 24.04 13.71
CA MET A 51 0.68 24.67 14.97
C MET A 51 -0.76 24.36 15.35
N ARG A 52 -0.96 23.91 16.59
CA ARG A 52 -2.26 23.66 17.21
C ARG A 52 -2.25 24.29 18.59
N ASN A 53 -3.40 24.75 19.07
CA ASN A 53 -3.49 25.48 20.34
C ASN A 53 -3.14 24.63 21.59
N HIS A 54 -3.06 23.30 21.44
CA HIS A 54 -2.60 22.40 22.50
C HIS A 54 -1.07 22.18 22.50
N MET A 55 -0.32 22.87 21.62
CA MET A 55 1.13 22.78 21.49
C MET A 55 1.80 24.08 21.95
N ASP A 56 3.05 23.99 22.40
CA ASP A 56 3.92 25.15 22.61
C ASP A 56 4.59 25.56 21.28
N LEU A 57 4.54 26.85 20.95
CA LEU A 57 5.03 27.36 19.67
C LEU A 57 6.57 27.27 19.56
N ASN A 58 7.30 27.58 20.64
CA ASN A 58 8.77 27.59 20.60
C ASN A 58 9.31 26.15 20.45
N VAL A 59 8.72 25.21 21.21
CA VAL A 59 9.06 23.78 21.10
C VAL A 59 8.73 23.23 19.72
N LEU A 60 7.58 23.62 19.15
CA LEU A 60 7.20 23.17 17.82
C LEU A 60 8.20 23.64 16.75
N GLU A 61 8.50 24.93 16.71
CA GLU A 61 9.42 25.52 15.74
C GLU A 61 10.84 24.91 15.86
N GLU A 62 11.35 24.76 17.07
CA GLU A 62 12.65 24.11 17.31
C GLU A 62 12.65 22.63 16.87
N SER A 63 11.58 21.91 17.16
CA SER A 63 11.48 20.48 16.83
C SER A 63 11.36 20.20 15.33
N LYS A 64 10.80 21.14 14.55
CA LYS A 64 10.55 20.99 13.11
C LYS A 64 11.62 21.64 12.23
N ARG A 65 12.46 22.51 12.78
CA ARG A 65 13.59 23.13 12.08
C ARG A 65 14.75 22.15 11.92
N PHE A 66 15.27 22.03 10.69
CA PHE A 66 16.50 21.29 10.40
C PHE A 66 17.23 21.89 9.18
N PRO A 67 18.55 22.14 9.22
CA PRO A 67 19.44 22.00 10.38
C PRO A 67 19.10 22.98 11.49
N ARG A 68 19.40 22.61 12.73
CA ARG A 68 19.24 23.52 13.88
C ARG A 68 20.40 24.51 13.90
N GLY A 69 20.13 25.72 14.38
CA GLY A 69 21.18 26.72 14.59
C GLY A 69 21.95 26.38 15.85
N GLU A 70 23.04 25.65 15.69
CA GLU A 70 24.27 25.86 16.46
C GLU A 70 25.18 26.80 15.67
#